data_AF-A0A4Q3EUX5-F1
#
_entry.id   AF-A0A4Q3EUX5-F1
#
_cell.length_a   1.000
_cell.length_b   1.000
_cell.length_c   1.000
_cell.angle_alpha   90.00
_cell.angle_beta   90.00
_cell.angle_gamma   90.00
#
_symmetry.space_group_name_H-M   'P 1'
#
loop_
_entity.id
_entity.type
_entity.pdbx_description
1 polymer ?
#
loop_
_entity_poly.entity_id
_entity_poly.type
_entity_poly.pdbx_seq_one_letter_code
_entity_poly.pdbx_strand_id
1 'polypeptide(L)'
;MSKQNYNNHIRFYYPHHFIFYPLVAFLIAACIYLMGKIPDEKILFGAMAVMLVLLAWLSFMMRQHYALNNQNRIVRLEMRLRYFQLTGKPFEPLEQRLSFGQIAALRFASGEELLPLIERAINEPLSPDAIKKSITVWVPDDMRV
;
A
#
# COMPACT_ATOMS: atom_id res chain seq x y z
N MET A 1 -10.71 -2.10 17.91
CA MET A 1 -10.35 -2.75 16.62
C MET A 1 -9.84 -4.15 16.94
N SER A 2 -10.14 -5.15 16.11
CA SER A 2 -9.56 -6.50 16.28
C SER A 2 -8.04 -6.44 16.11
N LYS A 3 -7.30 -7.29 16.84
CA LYS A 3 -5.85 -7.38 16.72
C LYS A 3 -5.48 -7.79 15.28
N GLN A 4 -4.57 -7.03 14.65
CA GLN A 4 -4.12 -7.34 13.29
C GLN A 4 -3.34 -8.67 13.26
N ASN A 5 -3.54 -9.45 12.21
CA ASN A 5 -2.86 -10.70 11.91
C ASN A 5 -2.86 -10.95 10.38
N TYR A 6 -2.30 -12.08 9.95
CA TYR A 6 -2.24 -12.46 8.54
C TYR A 6 -3.59 -12.36 7.79
N ASN A 7 -4.71 -12.71 8.43
CA ASN A 7 -6.01 -12.73 7.77
C ASN A 7 -6.65 -11.35 7.58
N ASN A 8 -6.23 -10.33 8.34
CA ASN A 8 -6.89 -9.02 8.36
C ASN A 8 -5.91 -7.83 8.25
N HIS A 9 -4.67 -8.08 7.81
CA HIS A 9 -3.64 -7.04 7.64
C HIS A 9 -3.88 -6.08 6.47
N ILE A 10 -4.73 -6.44 5.51
CA ILE A 10 -5.11 -5.58 4.39
C ILE A 10 -6.12 -4.56 4.89
N ARG A 11 -5.83 -3.28 4.65
CA ARG A 11 -6.67 -2.16 5.08
C ARG A 11 -7.16 -1.37 3.88
N PHE A 12 -8.39 -0.89 3.99
CA PHE A 12 -9.00 0.05 3.05
C PHE A 12 -9.37 1.32 3.80
N TYR A 13 -8.98 2.46 3.25
CA TYR A 13 -9.53 3.75 3.69
C TYR A 13 -10.92 3.96 3.09
N TYR A 14 -11.96 3.78 3.91
CA TYR A 14 -13.37 3.77 3.47
C TYR A 14 -13.81 5.02 2.69
N PRO A 15 -13.57 6.25 3.18
CA PRO A 15 -13.97 7.46 2.48
C PRO A 15 -13.41 7.57 1.06
N HIS A 16 -12.20 7.03 0.83
CA HIS A 16 -11.56 7.09 -0.46
C HIS A 16 -11.99 5.95 -1.39
N HIS A 17 -11.94 4.70 -0.92
CA HIS A 17 -12.17 3.52 -1.78
C HIS A 17 -13.65 3.28 -2.08
N PHE A 18 -14.55 3.54 -1.12
CA PHE A 18 -15.95 3.17 -1.22
C PHE A 18 -16.91 4.35 -1.33
N ILE A 19 -16.42 5.60 -1.19
CA ILE A 19 -17.25 6.80 -1.34
C ILE A 19 -16.70 7.66 -2.49
N PHE A 20 -15.47 8.16 -2.38
CA PHE A 20 -14.91 9.10 -3.34
C PHE A 20 -14.83 8.54 -4.77
N TYR A 21 -14.13 7.42 -5.01
CA TYR A 21 -14.02 6.88 -6.38
C TYR A 21 -15.36 6.45 -6.97
N PRO A 22 -16.26 5.73 -6.25
CA PRO A 22 -17.58 5.42 -6.76
C PRO A 22 -18.40 6.67 -7.11
N LEU A 23 -18.37 7.71 -6.27
CA LEU A 23 -19.07 8.96 -6.55
C LEU A 23 -18.51 9.68 -7.78
N VAL A 24 -17.19 9.78 -7.90
CA VAL A 24 -16.56 10.40 -9.08
C VAL A 24 -16.90 9.62 -10.35
N ALA A 25 -16.88 8.28 -10.31
CA ALA A 25 -17.27 7.44 -11.44
C ALA A 25 -18.74 7.64 -11.83
N PHE A 26 -19.64 7.72 -10.84
CA PHE A 26 -21.05 8.02 -11.06
C PHE A 26 -21.25 9.39 -11.71
N LEU A 27 -20.57 10.43 -11.21
CA LEU A 27 -20.67 11.78 -11.76
C LEU A 27 -20.14 11.87 -13.21
N ILE A 28 -19.06 11.15 -13.53
CA ILE A 28 -18.54 11.05 -14.90
C ILE A 28 -19.58 10.40 -15.81
N ALA A 29 -20.17 9.27 -15.39
CA ALA A 29 -21.21 8.58 -16.14
C ALA A 29 -22.46 9.46 -16.35
N ALA A 30 -22.87 10.21 -15.32
CA ALA A 30 -23.97 11.17 -15.40
C ALA A 30 -23.67 12.30 -16.41
N CYS A 31 -22.46 12.87 -16.39
CA CYS A 31 -22.06 13.89 -17.37
C CYS A 31 -22.11 13.33 -18.80
N ILE A 32 -21.56 12.14 -19.04
CA ILE A 32 -21.58 11.48 -20.35
C ILE A 32 -23.02 11.22 -20.82
N TYR A 33 -23.90 10.76 -19.92
CA TYR A 33 -25.31 10.56 -20.22
C TYR A 33 -26.00 11.87 -20.60
N LEU A 34 -25.77 12.95 -19.84
CA LEU A 34 -26.38 14.26 -20.06
C LEU A 34 -25.89 14.93 -21.36
N MET A 35 -24.66 14.69 -21.80
CA MET A 35 -24.18 15.13 -23.12
C MET A 35 -25.05 14.61 -24.27
N GLY A 36 -25.65 13.42 -24.13
CA GLY A 36 -26.57 12.85 -25.11
C GLY A 36 -28.03 13.28 -24.94
N LYS A 37 -28.40 13.83 -23.77
CA LYS A 37 -29.77 14.24 -23.44
C LYS A 37 -30.01 15.74 -23.57
N ILE A 38 -28.98 16.56 -23.40
CA ILE A 38 -29.04 18.02 -23.46
C ILE A 38 -27.97 18.52 -24.44
N PRO A 39 -28.23 18.46 -25.77
CA PRO A 39 -27.23 18.76 -26.78
C PRO A 39 -26.66 20.18 -26.71
N ASP A 40 -27.48 21.15 -26.32
CA ASP A 40 -27.08 22.56 -26.18
C ASP A 40 -25.99 22.75 -25.11
N GLU A 41 -25.97 21.89 -24.09
CA GLU A 41 -25.01 21.93 -22.98
C GLU A 41 -23.90 20.86 -23.10
N LYS A 42 -23.77 20.23 -24.27
CA LYS A 42 -22.82 19.13 -24.48
C LYS A 42 -21.38 19.51 -24.15
N ILE A 43 -20.97 20.73 -24.46
CA ILE A 43 -19.61 21.23 -24.17
C ILE A 43 -19.42 21.36 -22.66
N LEU A 44 -20.40 21.89 -21.94
CA LEU A 44 -20.35 22.04 -20.48
C LEU A 44 -20.21 20.68 -19.79
N PHE A 45 -21.08 19.72 -20.10
CA PHE A 45 -21.02 18.38 -19.52
C PHE A 45 -19.74 17.63 -19.91
N GLY A 46 -19.25 17.82 -21.13
CA GLY A 46 -17.96 17.28 -21.57
C GLY A 46 -16.79 17.85 -20.77
N ALA A 47 -16.75 19.16 -20.56
CA ALA A 47 -15.73 19.83 -19.76
C ALA A 47 -15.76 19.37 -18.29
N MET A 48 -16.96 19.23 -17.71
CA MET A 48 -17.15 18.69 -16.35
C MET A 48 -16.62 17.25 -16.25
N ALA A 49 -16.94 16.38 -17.22
CA ALA A 49 -16.44 15.01 -17.24
C ALA A 49 -14.90 14.95 -17.29
N VAL A 50 -14.28 15.77 -18.16
CA VAL A 50 -12.81 15.87 -18.25
C VAL A 50 -12.22 16.35 -16.93
N MET A 51 -12.81 17.38 -16.30
CA MET A 51 -12.34 17.88 -15.01
C MET A 51 -12.41 16.81 -13.92
N LEU A 52 -13.50 16.04 -13.86
CA LEU A 52 -13.66 14.92 -12.92
C LEU A 52 -12.63 13.82 -13.17
N VAL A 53 -12.34 13.50 -14.43
CA VAL A 53 -11.27 12.54 -14.79
C VAL A 53 -9.90 13.05 -14.34
N LEU A 54 -9.58 14.33 -14.58
CA LEU A 54 -8.33 14.92 -14.12
C LEU A 54 -8.21 14.91 -12.60
N LEU A 55 -9.30 15.16 -11.88
CA LEU A 55 -9.35 15.10 -10.42
C LEU A 55 -9.17 13.65 -9.90
N ALA A 56 -9.83 12.68 -10.51
CA ALA A 56 -9.65 11.26 -10.20
C ALA A 56 -8.19 10.84 -10.44
N TRP A 57 -7.64 11.22 -11.59
CA TRP A 57 -6.26 10.93 -11.97
C TRP A 57 -5.26 11.55 -11.00
N LEU A 58 -5.43 12.83 -10.66
CA LEU A 58 -4.57 13.53 -9.70
C LEU A 58 -4.61 12.83 -8.34
N SER A 59 -5.79 12.49 -7.83
CA SER A 59 -5.93 11.79 -6.54
C SER A 59 -5.22 10.42 -6.53
N PHE A 60 -5.34 9.67 -7.63
CA PHE A 60 -4.68 8.39 -7.80
C PHE A 60 -3.16 8.53 -7.86
N MET A 61 -2.66 9.51 -8.63
CA MET A 61 -1.23 9.79 -8.75
C MET A 61 -0.61 10.22 -7.43
N MET A 62 -1.29 11.07 -6.66
CA MET A 62 -0.79 11.49 -5.35
C MET A 62 -0.59 10.31 -4.41
N ARG A 63 -1.56 9.37 -4.36
CA ARG A 63 -1.45 8.14 -3.57
C ARG A 63 -0.34 7.23 -4.10
N GLN A 64 -0.37 6.92 -5.39
CA GLN A 64 0.51 5.90 -5.98
C GLN A 64 1.98 6.34 -5.96
N HIS A 65 2.25 7.60 -6.27
CA HIS A 65 3.62 8.06 -6.43
C HIS A 65 4.22 8.60 -5.13
N TYR A 66 3.51 9.44 -4.37
CA TYR A 66 4.12 10.04 -3.18
C TYR A 66 3.95 9.13 -1.96
N ALA A 67 2.72 8.70 -1.66
CA ALA A 67 2.47 7.97 -0.42
C ALA A 67 3.13 6.59 -0.42
N LEU A 68 3.02 5.80 -1.51
CA LEU A 68 3.63 4.47 -1.56
C LEU A 68 5.16 4.52 -1.57
N ASN A 69 5.78 5.46 -2.31
CA ASN A 69 7.23 5.58 -2.30
C ASN A 69 7.75 6.01 -0.93
N ASN A 70 7.06 6.94 -0.25
CA ASN A 70 7.41 7.32 1.12
C ASN A 70 7.25 6.12 2.07
N GLN A 71 6.16 5.36 1.96
CA GLN A 71 5.96 4.14 2.76
C GLN A 71 7.07 3.12 2.53
N ASN A 72 7.51 2.92 1.29
CA ASN A 72 8.58 1.98 0.97
C ASN A 72 9.91 2.41 1.60
N ARG A 73 10.21 3.73 1.61
CA ARG A 73 11.39 4.28 2.28
C ARG A 73 11.30 4.09 3.80
N ILE A 74 10.14 4.36 4.40
CA ILE A 74 9.89 4.18 5.84
C ILE A 74 10.10 2.71 6.23
N VAL A 75 9.53 1.76 5.48
CA VAL A 75 9.69 0.32 5.74
C VAL A 75 11.16 -0.09 5.67
N ARG A 76 11.95 0.42 4.71
CA ARG A 76 13.39 0.14 4.66
C ARG A 76 14.12 0.69 5.89
N LEU A 77 13.82 1.93 6.29
CA LEU A 77 14.43 2.54 7.48
C LEU A 77 14.05 1.82 8.77
N GLU A 78 12.79 1.42 8.91
CA GLU A 78 12.29 0.60 10.02
C GLU A 78 13.10 -0.69 10.12
N MET A 79 13.23 -1.42 9.01
CA MET A 79 13.95 -2.70 8.99
C MET A 79 15.44 -2.54 9.26
N ARG A 80 16.09 -1.50 8.73
CA ARG A 80 17.49 -1.17 9.04
C ARG A 80 17.68 -0.89 10.53
N LEU A 81 16.81 -0.07 11.12
CA LEU A 81 16.86 0.26 12.54
C LEU A 81 16.66 -0.98 13.40
N ARG A 82 15.63 -1.78 13.14
CA ARG A 82 15.32 -2.99 13.91
C ARG A 82 16.44 -4.02 13.84
N TYR A 83 16.98 -4.27 12.64
CA TYR A 83 18.09 -5.18 12.47
C TYR A 83 19.35 -4.68 13.19
N PHE A 84 19.66 -3.38 13.09
CA PHE A 84 20.78 -2.78 13.79
C PHE A 84 20.63 -2.86 15.31
N GLN A 85 19.43 -2.61 15.86
CA GLN A 85 19.15 -2.74 17.29
C GLN A 85 19.34 -4.17 17.81
N LEU A 86 19.01 -5.19 17.01
CA LEU A 86 19.16 -6.59 17.39
C LEU A 86 20.59 -7.12 17.24
N THR A 87 21.36 -6.61 16.29
CA THR A 87 22.65 -7.22 15.88
C THR A 87 23.87 -6.31 16.02
N GLY A 88 23.67 -5.00 16.14
CA GLY A 88 24.72 -3.99 16.04
C GLY A 88 25.31 -3.82 14.63
N LYS A 89 24.73 -4.46 13.60
CA LYS A 89 25.26 -4.48 12.23
C LYS A 89 24.32 -3.78 11.24
N PRO A 90 24.86 -3.20 10.14
CA PRO A 90 24.03 -2.62 9.08
C PRO A 90 23.20 -3.70 8.37
N PHE A 91 21.96 -3.36 7.98
CA PHE A 91 21.06 -4.26 7.24
C PHE A 91 21.28 -4.19 5.73
N GLU A 92 21.89 -3.11 5.24
CA GLU A 92 22.10 -2.81 3.83
C GLU A 92 22.67 -3.98 3.01
N PRO A 93 23.64 -4.79 3.50
CA PRO A 93 24.14 -5.95 2.76
C PRO A 93 23.08 -7.05 2.54
N LEU A 94 22.19 -7.25 3.52
CA LEU A 94 21.10 -8.22 3.43
C LEU A 94 19.93 -7.68 2.61
N GLU A 95 19.69 -6.38 2.70
CA GLU A 95 18.65 -5.68 1.95
C GLU A 95 18.78 -5.89 0.43
N GLN A 96 20.02 -5.96 -0.09
CA GLN A 96 20.28 -6.20 -1.51
C GLN A 96 19.93 -7.64 -1.97
N ARG A 97 19.84 -8.58 -1.02
CA ARG A 97 19.50 -9.99 -1.28
C ARG A 97 18.00 -10.27 -1.17
N LEU A 98 17.23 -9.27 -0.74
CA LEU A 98 15.80 -9.39 -0.50
C LEU A 98 15.03 -8.46 -1.45
N SER A 99 13.92 -8.95 -1.98
CA SER A 99 12.95 -8.08 -2.64
C SER A 99 12.29 -7.14 -1.62
N PHE A 100 11.82 -5.98 -2.08
CA PHE A 100 11.07 -5.07 -1.22
C PHE A 100 9.82 -5.75 -0.62
N GLY A 101 9.16 -6.64 -1.37
CA GLY A 101 8.02 -7.41 -0.87
C GLY A 101 8.38 -8.28 0.34
N GLN A 102 9.54 -8.95 0.31
CA GLN A 102 10.02 -9.75 1.44
C GLN A 102 10.37 -8.86 2.64
N ILE A 103 11.05 -7.73 2.42
CA ILE A 103 11.35 -6.75 3.49
C ILE A 103 10.04 -6.25 4.14
N ALA A 104 9.05 -5.91 3.32
CA ALA A 104 7.74 -5.45 3.80
C ALA A 104 6.92 -6.56 4.49
N ALA A 105 7.19 -7.85 4.22
CA ALA A 105 6.60 -8.97 4.94
C ALA A 105 7.28 -9.17 6.31
N LEU A 106 8.62 -9.12 6.34
CA LEU A 106 9.44 -9.32 7.54
C LEU A 106 9.14 -8.30 8.65
N ARG A 107 8.67 -7.09 8.31
CA ARG A 107 8.31 -6.07 9.32
C ARG A 107 7.24 -6.55 10.30
N PHE A 108 6.37 -7.48 9.90
CA PHE A 108 5.31 -8.00 10.77
C PHE A 108 5.83 -9.03 11.79
N ALA A 109 7.09 -9.49 11.66
CA ALA A 109 7.71 -10.41 12.61
C ALA A 109 8.04 -9.70 13.92
N SER A 110 7.96 -10.39 15.06
CA SER A 110 8.48 -9.86 16.33
C SER A 110 10.01 -9.82 16.37
N GLY A 111 10.59 -9.17 17.38
CA GLY A 111 12.06 -9.11 17.52
C GLY A 111 12.71 -10.50 17.66
N GLU A 112 12.04 -11.44 18.33
CA GLU A 112 12.57 -12.78 18.63
C GLU A 112 12.67 -13.66 17.38
N GLU A 113 11.71 -13.55 16.45
CA GLU A 113 11.66 -14.38 15.24
C GLU A 113 12.21 -13.66 14.00
N LEU A 114 12.55 -12.37 14.09
CA LEU A 114 12.96 -11.57 12.94
C LEU A 114 14.27 -12.05 12.30
N LEU A 115 15.33 -12.28 13.08
CA LEU A 115 16.64 -12.66 12.51
C LEU A 115 16.59 -14.04 11.83
N PRO A 116 16.01 -15.09 12.45
CA PRO A 116 15.84 -16.37 11.77
C PRO A 116 14.98 -16.27 10.50
N LEU A 117 13.92 -15.45 10.49
CA LEU A 117 13.10 -15.26 9.29
C LEU A 117 13.84 -14.50 8.17
N ILE A 118 14.72 -13.56 8.51
CA ILE A 118 15.59 -12.90 7.51
C ILE A 118 16.52 -13.94 6.88
N GLU A 119 17.19 -14.76 7.68
CA GLU A 119 18.10 -15.79 7.16
C GLU A 119 17.38 -16.78 6.25
N ARG A 120 16.19 -17.24 6.67
CA ARG A 120 15.33 -18.10 5.84
C ARG A 120 14.91 -17.41 4.55
N ALA A 121 14.44 -16.17 4.59
CA ALA A 121 14.03 -15.42 3.39
C ALA A 121 15.18 -15.20 2.39
N ILE A 122 16.42 -15.22 2.86
CA ILE A 122 17.63 -15.07 2.05
C ILE A 122 18.09 -16.40 1.44
N ASN A 123 17.98 -17.51 2.19
CA ASN A 123 18.50 -18.81 1.78
C ASN A 123 17.45 -19.70 1.10
N GLU A 124 16.17 -19.48 1.40
CA GLU A 124 15.04 -20.19 0.82
C GLU A 124 14.31 -19.26 -0.18
N PRO A 125 13.70 -19.79 -1.26
CA PRO A 125 12.92 -19.00 -2.22
C PRO A 125 11.52 -18.63 -1.64
N LEU A 126 11.49 -17.99 -0.47
CA LEU A 126 10.24 -17.62 0.19
C LEU A 126 9.60 -16.41 -0.47
N SER A 127 8.33 -16.57 -0.87
CA SER A 127 7.50 -15.44 -1.29
C SER A 127 7.16 -14.55 -0.09
N PRO A 128 6.84 -13.25 -0.31
CA PRO A 128 6.36 -12.37 0.75
C PRO A 128 5.16 -12.93 1.53
N ASP A 129 4.29 -13.66 0.86
CA ASP A 129 3.13 -14.30 1.47
C ASP A 129 3.55 -15.46 2.39
N ALA A 130 4.49 -16.30 1.94
CA ALA A 130 5.03 -17.39 2.74
C ALA A 130 5.73 -16.88 4.01
N ILE A 131 6.49 -15.78 3.91
CA ILE A 131 7.09 -15.11 5.08
C ILE A 131 6.00 -14.70 6.07
N LYS A 132 4.94 -14.02 5.62
CA LYS A 132 3.86 -13.60 6.51
C LYS A 132 3.16 -14.77 7.20
N LYS A 133 2.98 -15.90 6.50
CA LYS A 133 2.41 -17.13 7.06
C LYS A 133 3.30 -17.81 8.10
N SER A 134 4.62 -17.62 8.02
CA SER A 134 5.57 -18.17 9.00
C SER A 134 5.70 -17.35 10.28
N ILE A 135 5.09 -16.16 10.35
CA ILE A 135 5.13 -15.28 11.53
C ILE A 135 4.19 -15.83 12.60
N THR A 136 4.74 -16.09 13.78
CA THR A 136 3.98 -16.60 14.93
C THR A 136 3.56 -15.47 15.86
N VAL A 137 4.41 -14.46 16.04
CA VAL A 137 4.15 -13.31 16.91
C VAL A 137 4.01 -12.05 16.05
N TRP A 138 2.79 -11.83 15.56
CA TRP A 138 2.49 -10.71 14.65
C TRP A 138 2.59 -9.34 15.32
N VAL A 139 3.43 -8.46 14.77
CA VAL A 139 3.53 -7.05 15.11
C VAL A 139 2.60 -6.25 14.18
N PRO A 140 1.52 -5.64 14.69
CA PRO A 140 0.57 -4.92 13.85
C PRO A 140 1.19 -3.65 13.23
N ASP A 141 0.91 -3.38 11.96
CA ASP A 141 1.09 -2.05 11.36
C ASP A 141 -0.26 -1.33 11.35
N ASP A 142 -0.47 -0.51 12.38
CA ASP A 142 -1.70 0.23 12.57
C ASP A 142 -1.73 1.58 11.83
N MET A 143 -0.60 2.03 11.27
CA MET A 143 -0.48 3.35 10.63
C MET A 143 -0.69 3.32 9.11
N ARG A 144 -0.72 2.13 8.50
CA ARG A 144 -0.92 1.99 7.05
C ARG A 144 -2.40 1.91 6.66
N VAL A 145 -2.74 2.58 5.56
CA VAL A 145 -4.09 2.66 4.96
C VAL A 145 -4.04 2.58 3.42
#